data_AF-A0A9C9MZ47-F1
#
_entry.id   AF-A0A9C9MZ47-F1
#
_cell.length_a   1.000
_cell.length_b   1.000
_cell.length_c   1.000
_cell.angle_alpha   90.00
_cell.angle_beta   90.00
_cell.angle_gamma   90.00
#
_symmetry.space_group_name_H-M   'P 1'
#
loop_
_entity.id
_entity.type
_entity.pdbx_description
1 polymer ?
#
loop_
_entity_poly.entity_id
_entity_poly.type
_entity_poly.pdbx_seq_one_letter_code
_entity_poly.pdbx_strand_id
1 'polypeptide(L)'
;MITITVYAYKETEPAKQTEKLIRSAAGDIPVRIIYIDLNSDKGMAEFLGNEAPMVQVGPYRLKSPLTERDLRVAIRAAHDRHEKLKEDPAYKERITRGRTISKTDRLNQWLTKNYMVLFILILVLYVGGSILAPVLMKVGAEVPARVLYTIYKPFCHQLAFRSFFLYGEQLYYPRELAGIEGVITYDELIASGIISSSTNLVDARGFLGNDYVGYKIALCQRCLAIYAAMLLVSIIFAATGNRIRPIAWYVWILVGMVPIGLDGGSQIPGALGINLPEWMIIRESILVFRVVTGALFGVMTFWYLLPQVEDSMRESRVNLSKKFAYAEAEEDLEE
;
A
#
# COMPACT_ATOMS: atom_id res chain seq x y z
N MET A 1 -36.79 12.27 14.37
CA MET A 1 -36.83 11.75 12.98
C MET A 1 -35.63 10.83 12.79
N ILE A 2 -35.83 9.62 12.26
CA ILE A 2 -34.74 8.63 12.08
C ILE A 2 -34.33 8.62 10.62
N THR A 3 -33.02 8.59 10.37
CA THR A 3 -32.52 8.39 9.00
C THR A 3 -32.26 6.92 8.71
N ILE A 4 -32.74 6.47 7.56
CA ILE A 4 -32.60 5.13 7.02
C ILE A 4 -31.81 5.24 5.72
N THR A 5 -30.69 4.52 5.64
CA THR A 5 -29.88 4.47 4.41
C THR A 5 -30.21 3.21 3.62
N VAL A 6 -30.52 3.38 2.34
CA VAL A 6 -30.77 2.28 1.39
C VAL A 6 -29.61 2.22 0.40
N TYR A 7 -28.96 1.05 0.34
CA TYR A 7 -27.92 0.76 -0.63
C TYR A 7 -28.55 -0.07 -1.73
N ALA A 8 -28.76 0.55 -2.90
CA ALA A 8 -29.41 -0.09 -4.03
C ALA A 8 -28.95 0.56 -5.34
N TYR A 9 -29.14 -0.16 -6.44
CA TYR A 9 -29.06 0.46 -7.76
C TYR A 9 -30.28 1.38 -7.93
N LYS A 10 -30.02 2.69 -8.07
CA LYS A 10 -31.10 3.69 -8.16
C LYS A 10 -32.00 3.38 -9.36
N GLU A 11 -33.29 3.72 -9.24
CA GLU A 11 -34.34 3.49 -10.26
C GLU A 11 -34.69 2.02 -10.57
N THR A 12 -34.13 1.05 -9.84
CA THR A 12 -34.51 -0.37 -10.00
C THR A 12 -35.77 -0.74 -9.23
N GLU A 13 -36.51 -1.74 -9.72
CA GLU A 13 -37.74 -2.22 -9.06
C GLU A 13 -37.50 -2.69 -7.60
N PRO A 14 -36.41 -3.43 -7.28
CA PRO A 14 -36.10 -3.77 -5.89
C PRO A 14 -35.89 -2.56 -4.98
N ALA A 15 -35.34 -1.45 -5.50
CA ALA A 15 -35.16 -0.22 -4.73
C ALA A 15 -36.52 0.42 -4.39
N LYS A 16 -37.42 0.53 -5.39
CA LYS A 16 -38.78 1.06 -5.22
C LYS A 16 -39.60 0.22 -4.23
N GLN A 17 -39.50 -1.11 -4.34
CA GLN A 17 -40.14 -2.03 -3.40
C GLN A 17 -39.60 -1.89 -1.97
N THR A 18 -38.29 -1.75 -1.82
CA THR A 18 -37.64 -1.54 -0.52
C THR A 18 -38.13 -0.24 0.13
N GLU A 19 -38.28 0.84 -0.62
CA GLU A 19 -38.82 2.10 -0.09
C GLU A 19 -40.24 1.94 0.44
N LYS A 20 -41.11 1.30 -0.35
CA LYS A 20 -42.49 1.04 0.03
C LYS A 20 -42.57 0.20 1.30
N LEU A 21 -41.71 -0.81 1.41
CA LEU A 21 -41.61 -1.68 2.58
C LEU A 21 -41.13 -0.92 3.82
N ILE A 22 -40.13 -0.04 3.69
CA ILE A 22 -39.66 0.83 4.77
C ILE A 22 -40.78 1.75 5.26
N ARG A 23 -41.50 2.41 4.34
CA ARG A 23 -42.61 3.32 4.69
C ARG A 23 -43.76 2.58 5.39
N SER A 24 -44.10 1.38 4.93
CA SER A 24 -45.08 0.51 5.61
C SER A 24 -44.63 0.11 7.02
N ALA A 25 -43.37 -0.32 7.15
CA ALA A 25 -42.81 -0.76 8.42
C ALA A 25 -42.62 0.37 9.45
N ALA A 26 -42.41 1.61 8.99
CA ALA A 26 -42.25 2.78 9.85
C ALA A 26 -43.54 3.17 10.58
N GLY A 27 -44.71 2.97 9.95
CA GLY A 27 -45.99 3.44 10.49
C GLY A 27 -45.97 4.95 10.73
N ASP A 28 -46.23 5.36 11.97
CA ASP A 28 -46.26 6.78 12.37
C ASP A 28 -44.87 7.36 12.73
N ILE A 29 -43.82 6.53 12.74
CA ILE A 29 -42.48 7.00 13.09
C ILE A 29 -41.93 7.86 11.94
N PRO A 30 -41.55 9.13 12.18
CA PRO A 30 -41.01 9.99 11.14
C PRO A 30 -39.64 9.48 10.69
N VAL A 31 -39.57 8.99 9.45
CA VAL A 31 -38.36 8.44 8.82
C VAL A 31 -37.92 9.27 7.62
N ARG A 32 -36.61 9.49 7.50
CA ARG A 32 -35.94 10.05 6.32
C ARG A 32 -35.20 8.95 5.61
N ILE A 33 -35.44 8.77 4.31
CA ILE A 33 -34.79 7.73 3.50
C ILE A 33 -33.70 8.39 2.66
N ILE A 34 -32.47 7.88 2.73
CA ILE A 34 -31.32 8.33 1.93
C ILE A 34 -30.86 7.18 1.06
N TYR A 35 -30.71 7.45 -0.23
CA TYR A 35 -30.20 6.49 -1.18
C TYR A 35 -28.70 6.64 -1.41
N ILE A 36 -28.02 5.51 -1.43
CA ILE A 36 -26.65 5.42 -1.92
C ILE A 36 -26.69 4.55 -3.17
N ASP A 37 -26.55 5.22 -4.32
CA ASP A 37 -26.62 4.57 -5.62
C ASP A 37 -25.37 3.72 -5.85
N LEU A 38 -25.57 2.41 -5.97
CA LEU A 38 -24.51 1.47 -6.27
C LEU A 38 -23.88 1.67 -7.65
N ASN A 39 -24.54 2.38 -8.57
CA ASN A 39 -23.94 2.75 -9.85
C ASN A 39 -22.81 3.77 -9.71
N SER A 40 -22.84 4.60 -8.65
CA SER A 40 -21.86 5.67 -8.44
C SER A 40 -20.48 5.17 -7.99
N ASP A 41 -20.42 3.95 -7.44
CA ASP A 41 -19.18 3.33 -6.97
C ASP A 41 -19.21 1.82 -7.22
N LYS A 42 -18.50 1.39 -8.28
CA LYS A 42 -18.35 -0.03 -8.64
C LYS A 42 -17.77 -0.89 -7.49
N GLY A 43 -16.91 -0.32 -6.65
CA GLY A 43 -16.34 -1.02 -5.50
C GLY A 43 -17.39 -1.28 -4.41
N MET A 44 -18.33 -0.36 -4.22
CA MET A 44 -19.46 -0.53 -3.31
C MET A 44 -20.46 -1.58 -3.83
N ALA A 45 -20.74 -1.55 -5.14
CA ALA A 45 -21.55 -2.57 -5.80
C ALA A 45 -20.96 -3.98 -5.65
N GLU A 46 -19.65 -4.14 -5.85
CA GLU A 46 -18.94 -5.42 -5.66
C GLU A 46 -18.93 -5.85 -4.18
N PHE A 47 -18.74 -4.92 -3.24
CA PHE A 47 -18.72 -5.22 -1.79
C PHE A 47 -20.07 -5.71 -1.27
N LEU A 48 -21.16 -5.07 -1.68
CA LEU A 48 -22.51 -5.48 -1.30
C LEU A 48 -22.95 -6.71 -2.09
N GLY A 49 -22.44 -6.91 -3.32
CA GLY A 49 -22.69 -8.09 -4.14
C GLY A 49 -24.18 -8.43 -4.21
N ASN A 50 -24.54 -9.66 -3.81
CA ASN A 50 -25.92 -10.16 -3.80
C ASN A 50 -26.73 -9.72 -2.57
N GLU A 51 -26.14 -8.96 -1.64
CA GLU A 51 -26.80 -8.48 -0.43
C GLU A 51 -27.61 -7.19 -0.67
N ALA A 52 -27.45 -6.57 -1.84
CA ALA A 52 -28.26 -5.45 -2.30
C ALA A 52 -29.67 -5.92 -2.73
N PRO A 53 -30.75 -5.18 -2.41
CA PRO A 53 -30.77 -3.96 -1.62
C PRO A 53 -30.53 -4.23 -0.13
N MET A 54 -29.64 -3.43 0.48
CA MET A 54 -29.36 -3.47 1.92
C MET A 54 -29.94 -2.21 2.58
N VAL A 55 -30.51 -2.35 3.78
CA VAL A 55 -31.07 -1.23 4.54
C VAL A 55 -30.33 -1.08 5.85
N GLN A 56 -29.89 0.14 6.17
CA GLN A 56 -29.29 0.48 7.45
C GLN A 56 -30.19 1.45 8.22
N VAL A 57 -30.57 1.06 9.44
CA VAL A 57 -31.38 1.86 10.36
C VAL A 57 -30.58 2.09 11.64
N GLY A 58 -29.99 3.28 11.79
CA GLY A 58 -29.06 3.54 12.89
C GLY A 58 -27.88 2.53 12.91
N PRO A 59 -27.69 1.75 14.01
CA PRO A 59 -26.66 0.74 14.09
C PRO A 59 -27.02 -0.59 13.39
N TYR A 60 -28.29 -0.79 13.03
CA TYR A 60 -28.78 -2.07 12.50
C TYR A 60 -28.63 -2.12 10.98
N ARG A 61 -28.06 -3.21 10.45
CA ARG A 61 -27.94 -3.48 9.01
C ARG A 61 -28.77 -4.71 8.67
N LEU A 62 -29.68 -4.55 7.71
CA LEU A 62 -30.59 -5.58 7.21
C LEU A 62 -30.24 -5.87 5.75
N LYS A 63 -29.96 -7.14 5.46
CA LYS A 63 -29.61 -7.62 4.12
C LYS A 63 -30.84 -8.19 3.43
N SER A 64 -30.83 -8.24 2.11
CA SER A 64 -31.86 -8.93 1.33
C SER A 64 -31.90 -10.44 1.65
N PRO A 65 -33.07 -11.12 1.66
CA PRO A 65 -34.41 -10.58 1.44
C PRO A 65 -34.95 -9.82 2.66
N LEU A 66 -35.48 -8.62 2.43
CA LEU A 66 -36.02 -7.75 3.47
C LEU A 66 -37.48 -8.11 3.78
N THR A 67 -37.82 -8.24 5.05
CA THR A 67 -39.22 -8.41 5.49
C THR A 67 -39.71 -7.17 6.23
N GLU A 68 -41.02 -6.93 6.16
CA GLU A 68 -41.64 -5.82 6.91
C GLU A 68 -41.43 -5.96 8.42
N ARG A 69 -41.43 -7.20 8.92
CA ARG A 69 -41.21 -7.50 10.33
C ARG A 69 -39.81 -7.07 10.79
N ASP A 70 -38.77 -7.43 10.04
CA ASP A 70 -37.39 -7.10 10.39
C ASP A 70 -37.14 -5.59 10.36
N LEU A 71 -37.68 -4.92 9.33
CA LEU A 71 -37.62 -3.46 9.23
C LEU A 71 -38.36 -2.78 10.38
N ARG A 72 -39.56 -3.24 10.74
CA ARG A 72 -40.36 -2.67 11.84
C ARG A 72 -39.64 -2.78 13.17
N VAL A 73 -39.00 -3.93 13.44
CA VAL A 73 -38.18 -4.14 14.65
C VAL A 73 -36.98 -3.19 14.66
N ALA A 74 -36.23 -3.11 13.56
CA ALA A 74 -35.05 -2.25 13.48
C ALA A 74 -35.40 -0.76 13.60
N ILE A 75 -36.48 -0.30 12.96
CA ILE A 75 -36.97 1.09 13.02
C ILE A 75 -37.39 1.45 14.45
N ARG A 76 -38.20 0.62 15.11
CA ARG A 76 -38.58 0.86 16.51
C ARG A 76 -37.38 0.87 17.45
N ALA A 77 -36.49 -0.12 17.32
CA ALA A 77 -35.29 -0.19 18.16
C ALA A 77 -34.36 1.02 17.95
N ALA A 78 -34.27 1.53 16.71
CA ALA A 78 -33.51 2.75 16.42
C ALA A 78 -34.20 4.01 16.95
N HIS A 79 -35.54 4.06 16.89
CA HIS A 79 -36.35 5.15 17.44
C HIS A 79 -36.13 5.28 18.93
N ASP A 80 -36.32 4.19 19.67
CA ASP A 80 -36.23 4.17 21.13
C ASP A 80 -34.81 4.51 21.59
N ARG A 81 -33.80 4.03 20.84
CA ARG A 81 -32.40 4.40 21.07
C ARG A 81 -32.16 5.90 20.83
N HIS A 82 -32.72 6.46 19.76
CA HIS A 82 -32.59 7.87 19.46
C HIS A 82 -33.25 8.71 20.56
N GLU A 83 -34.48 8.40 20.95
CA GLU A 83 -35.20 9.10 22.02
C GLU A 83 -34.47 9.04 23.36
N LYS A 84 -33.86 7.89 23.68
CA LYS A 84 -33.06 7.73 24.91
C LYS A 84 -31.76 8.53 24.89
N LEU A 85 -31.11 8.63 23.73
CA LEU A 85 -29.78 9.26 23.60
C LEU A 85 -29.86 10.71 23.09
N LYS A 86 -31.02 11.21 22.71
CA LYS A 86 -31.15 12.52 22.06
C LYS A 86 -30.58 13.66 22.90
N GLU A 87 -30.55 13.54 24.22
CA GLU A 87 -29.98 14.53 25.14
C GLU A 87 -28.50 14.30 25.49
N ASP A 88 -27.91 13.16 25.13
CA ASP A 88 -26.51 12.86 25.37
C ASP A 88 -25.62 13.74 24.48
N PRO A 89 -24.73 14.59 25.06
CA PRO A 89 -23.85 15.46 24.30
C PRO A 89 -22.94 14.69 23.32
N ALA A 90 -22.42 13.53 23.71
CA ALA A 90 -21.55 12.71 22.87
C ALA A 90 -22.31 12.09 21.69
N TYR A 91 -23.59 11.79 21.88
CA TYR A 91 -24.47 11.32 20.81
C TYR A 91 -24.80 12.45 19.84
N LYS A 92 -25.14 13.65 20.34
CA LYS A 92 -25.36 14.85 19.51
C LYS A 92 -24.13 15.16 18.65
N GLU A 93 -22.94 15.18 19.25
CA GLU A 93 -21.67 15.45 18.55
C GLU A 93 -21.35 14.38 17.49
N ARG A 94 -21.59 13.10 17.79
CA ARG A 94 -21.38 12.02 16.82
C ARG A 94 -22.30 12.15 15.60
N ILE A 95 -23.56 12.54 15.82
CA ILE A 95 -24.52 12.76 14.72
C ILE A 95 -24.10 13.96 13.89
N THR A 96 -23.81 15.11 14.51
CA THR A 96 -23.42 16.33 13.77
C THR A 96 -22.14 16.11 12.99
N ARG A 97 -21.13 15.47 13.58
CA ARG A 97 -19.88 15.10 12.87
C ARG A 97 -20.11 14.12 11.72
N GLY A 98 -21.12 13.25 11.83
CA GLY A 98 -21.53 12.33 10.76
C GLY A 98 -22.28 13.01 9.61
N ARG A 99 -22.67 14.27 9.77
CA ARG A 99 -23.43 15.05 8.79
C ARG A 99 -22.65 16.23 8.21
N THR A 100 -21.68 16.78 8.94
CA THR A 100 -20.85 17.87 8.44
C THR A 100 -19.68 17.37 7.60
N ILE A 101 -19.60 17.83 6.35
CA ILE A 101 -18.45 17.54 5.46
C ILE A 101 -17.29 18.46 5.84
N SER A 102 -16.17 17.87 6.26
CA SER A 102 -14.93 18.60 6.49
C SER A 102 -14.03 18.59 5.24
N LYS A 103 -13.03 19.48 5.22
CA LYS A 103 -11.95 19.44 4.21
C LYS A 103 -11.21 18.09 4.23
N THR A 104 -11.06 17.51 5.42
CA THR A 104 -10.42 16.20 5.61
C THR A 104 -11.24 15.07 4.98
N ASP A 105 -12.58 15.14 5.01
CA ASP A 105 -13.44 14.14 4.35
C ASP A 105 -13.29 14.17 2.83
N ARG A 106 -13.21 15.38 2.24
CA ARG A 106 -12.96 15.55 0.80
C ARG A 106 -11.58 15.02 0.40
N LEU A 107 -10.55 15.30 1.22
CA LEU A 107 -9.22 14.75 1.02
C LEU A 107 -9.22 13.21 1.11
N ASN A 108 -9.89 12.64 2.11
CA ASN A 108 -10.01 11.19 2.28
C ASN A 108 -10.77 10.54 1.10
N GLN A 109 -11.81 11.19 0.59
CA GLN A 109 -12.54 10.71 -0.58
C GLN A 109 -11.65 10.68 -1.83
N TRP A 110 -10.85 11.74 -2.04
CA TRP A 110 -9.88 11.76 -3.12
C TRP A 110 -8.81 10.67 -2.92
N LEU A 111 -8.28 10.53 -1.70
CA LEU A 111 -7.23 9.56 -1.38
C LEU A 111 -7.71 8.13 -1.63
N THR A 112 -8.87 7.76 -1.10
CA THR A 112 -9.43 6.41 -1.27
C THR A 112 -9.73 6.06 -2.73
N LYS A 113 -9.96 7.04 -3.60
CA LYS A 113 -10.12 6.83 -5.06
C LYS A 113 -8.78 6.76 -5.80
N ASN A 114 -7.76 7.49 -5.34
CA ASN A 114 -6.49 7.67 -6.06
C ASN A 114 -5.29 6.98 -5.40
N TYR A 115 -5.48 6.22 -4.32
CA TYR A 115 -4.39 5.65 -3.54
C TYR A 115 -3.43 4.81 -4.40
N MET A 116 -3.92 4.00 -5.34
CA MET A 116 -3.06 3.20 -6.22
C MET A 116 -2.13 4.06 -7.08
N VAL A 117 -2.64 5.17 -7.62
CA VAL A 117 -1.82 6.11 -8.41
C VAL A 117 -0.74 6.72 -7.52
N LEU A 118 -1.09 7.10 -6.28
CA LEU A 118 -0.13 7.63 -5.32
C LEU A 118 0.94 6.59 -4.95
N PHE A 119 0.55 5.35 -4.68
CA PHE A 119 1.49 4.25 -4.39
C PHE A 119 2.46 4.00 -5.55
N ILE A 120 1.94 3.90 -6.77
CA ILE A 120 2.77 3.71 -7.97
C ILE A 120 3.70 4.92 -8.16
N LEU A 121 3.19 6.15 -8.04
CA LEU A 121 3.99 7.36 -8.20
C LEU A 121 5.14 7.41 -7.19
N ILE A 122 4.87 7.12 -5.91
CA ILE A 122 5.90 7.06 -4.87
C ILE A 122 6.98 6.03 -5.24
N LEU A 123 6.58 4.84 -5.67
CA LEU A 123 7.53 3.79 -6.06
C LEU A 123 8.31 4.12 -7.33
N VAL A 124 7.70 4.75 -8.32
CA VAL A 124 8.38 5.25 -9.52
C VAL A 124 9.42 6.30 -9.15
N LEU A 125 9.06 7.28 -8.30
CA LEU A 125 9.99 8.30 -7.84
C LEU A 125 11.13 7.70 -7.00
N TYR A 126 10.84 6.68 -6.20
CA TYR A 126 11.83 6.02 -5.35
C TYR A 126 12.79 5.12 -6.16
N VAL A 127 12.29 4.28 -7.06
CA VAL A 127 13.14 3.44 -7.93
C VAL A 127 13.87 4.32 -8.94
N GLY A 128 13.14 5.22 -9.61
CA GLY A 128 13.68 6.15 -10.60
C GLY A 128 14.70 7.10 -10.02
N GLY A 129 14.45 7.66 -8.83
CA GLY A 129 15.40 8.52 -8.13
C GLY A 129 16.71 7.80 -7.77
N SER A 130 16.63 6.51 -7.44
CA SER A 130 17.85 5.73 -7.16
C SER A 130 18.74 5.53 -8.41
N ILE A 131 18.10 5.38 -9.58
CA ILE A 131 18.74 5.23 -10.90
C ILE A 131 19.21 6.60 -11.43
N LEU A 132 18.48 7.68 -11.12
CA LEU A 132 18.84 9.04 -11.52
C LEU A 132 20.16 9.51 -10.87
N ALA A 133 20.49 9.02 -9.68
CA ALA A 133 21.73 9.41 -8.99
C ALA A 133 23.01 9.18 -9.82
N PRO A 134 23.28 7.97 -10.38
CA PRO A 134 24.43 7.78 -11.26
C PRO A 134 24.33 8.50 -12.61
N VAL A 135 23.12 8.77 -13.13
CA VAL A 135 22.93 9.61 -14.33
C VAL A 135 23.43 11.03 -14.08
N LEU A 136 23.04 11.62 -12.94
CA LEU A 136 23.48 12.95 -12.54
C LEU A 136 24.99 13.03 -12.30
N MET A 137 25.58 11.99 -11.71
CA MET A 137 27.04 11.89 -11.61
C MET A 137 27.70 11.90 -12.99
N LYS A 138 27.17 11.13 -13.95
CA LYS A 138 27.76 11.01 -15.28
C LYS A 138 27.75 12.32 -16.08
N VAL A 139 26.72 13.15 -15.90
CA VAL A 139 26.62 14.47 -16.58
C VAL A 139 27.29 15.60 -15.79
N GLY A 140 28.01 15.29 -14.71
CA GLY A 140 28.71 16.29 -13.88
C GLY A 140 27.82 17.06 -12.90
N ALA A 141 26.54 16.71 -12.77
CA ALA A 141 25.61 17.31 -11.81
C ALA A 141 25.80 16.69 -10.41
N GLU A 142 27.00 16.84 -9.83
CA GLU A 142 27.40 16.15 -8.61
C GLU A 142 26.57 16.53 -7.38
N VAL A 143 26.28 17.81 -7.18
CA VAL A 143 25.54 18.29 -6.01
C VAL A 143 24.15 17.63 -5.91
N PRO A 144 23.28 17.70 -6.94
CA PRO A 144 21.98 17.03 -6.86
C PRO A 144 22.11 15.49 -6.80
N ALA A 145 23.14 14.90 -7.41
CA ALA A 145 23.41 13.46 -7.25
C ALA A 145 23.69 13.08 -5.79
N ARG A 146 24.55 13.84 -5.09
CA ARG A 146 24.89 13.62 -3.68
C ARG A 146 23.70 13.81 -2.75
N VAL A 147 22.78 14.73 -3.08
CA VAL A 147 21.49 14.86 -2.37
C VAL A 147 20.67 13.57 -2.51
N LEU A 148 20.53 13.04 -3.73
CA LEU A 148 19.84 11.76 -3.93
C LEU A 148 20.50 10.64 -3.12
N TYR A 149 21.81 10.42 -3.25
CA TYR A 149 22.51 9.40 -2.44
C TYR A 149 22.24 9.57 -0.95
N THR A 150 22.22 10.80 -0.44
CA THR A 150 21.97 11.10 0.97
C THR A 150 20.55 10.75 1.40
N ILE A 151 19.53 11.01 0.57
CA ILE A 151 18.13 10.64 0.84
C ILE A 151 17.98 9.12 1.01
N TYR A 152 18.73 8.31 0.26
CA TYR A 152 18.65 6.84 0.33
C TYR A 152 19.47 6.21 1.48
N LYS A 153 20.42 6.93 2.10
CA LYS A 153 21.30 6.40 3.17
C LYS A 153 20.56 5.77 4.36
N PRO A 154 19.44 6.34 4.87
CA PRO A 154 18.70 5.74 5.99
C PRO A 154 18.04 4.41 5.63
N PHE A 155 17.74 4.19 4.35
CA PHE A 155 16.99 3.02 3.87
C PHE A 155 17.89 1.93 3.30
N CYS A 156 19.13 2.26 2.96
CA CYS A 156 20.07 1.35 2.35
C CYS A 156 21.50 1.72 2.73
N HIS A 157 22.31 0.71 3.06
CA HIS A 157 23.73 0.92 3.36
C HIS A 157 24.57 1.34 2.14
N GLN A 158 24.10 1.18 0.91
CA GLN A 158 24.79 1.62 -0.31
C GLN A 158 26.23 1.08 -0.45
N LEU A 159 26.49 -0.14 0.01
CA LEU A 159 27.80 -0.76 -0.13
C LEU A 159 28.12 -0.94 -1.62
N ALA A 160 29.24 -0.38 -2.07
CA ALA A 160 29.67 -0.42 -3.47
C ALA A 160 29.66 -1.85 -4.05
N PHE A 161 30.26 -2.82 -3.34
CA PHE A 161 30.29 -4.23 -3.75
C PHE A 161 28.94 -4.97 -3.70
N ARG A 162 27.86 -4.26 -3.33
CA ARG A 162 26.48 -4.76 -3.34
C ARG A 162 25.55 -3.90 -4.19
N SER A 163 26.07 -2.95 -4.94
CA SER A 163 25.29 -2.07 -5.82
C SER A 163 25.50 -2.43 -7.28
N PHE A 164 24.56 -2.01 -8.12
CA PHE A 164 24.80 -1.94 -9.55
C PHE A 164 25.53 -0.66 -9.90
N PHE A 165 26.36 -0.70 -10.94
CA PHE A 165 27.06 0.44 -11.52
C PHE A 165 26.55 0.71 -12.93
N LEU A 166 26.41 1.98 -13.28
CA LEU A 166 26.08 2.44 -14.62
C LEU A 166 27.26 3.24 -15.19
N TYR A 167 27.43 3.17 -16.51
CA TYR A 167 28.44 3.94 -17.25
C TYR A 167 29.91 3.56 -16.97
N GLY A 168 30.16 2.30 -16.63
CA GLY A 168 31.52 1.76 -16.45
C GLY A 168 31.67 0.38 -17.07
N GLU A 169 32.82 -0.23 -16.83
CA GLU A 169 33.22 -1.52 -17.43
C GLU A 169 32.30 -2.70 -17.06
N GLN A 170 31.80 -2.75 -15.82
CA GLN A 170 30.98 -3.85 -15.31
C GLN A 170 29.74 -3.34 -14.55
N LEU A 171 28.65 -4.13 -14.61
CA LEU A 171 27.39 -3.80 -13.94
C LEU A 171 27.44 -3.92 -12.41
N TYR A 172 28.40 -4.66 -11.85
CA TYR A 172 28.57 -4.85 -10.41
C TYR A 172 29.99 -5.32 -10.12
N TYR A 173 30.56 -5.04 -8.96
CA TYR A 173 31.91 -5.50 -8.58
C TYR A 173 31.82 -6.25 -7.24
N PRO A 174 31.71 -7.59 -7.22
CA PRO A 174 31.53 -8.34 -5.99
C PRO A 174 32.84 -8.38 -5.18
N ARG A 175 32.78 -8.76 -3.90
CA ARG A 175 34.00 -9.11 -3.16
C ARG A 175 34.57 -10.43 -3.68
N GLU A 176 35.87 -10.62 -3.54
CA GLU A 176 36.54 -11.89 -3.83
C GLU A 176 35.90 -13.06 -3.05
N LEU A 177 35.48 -12.80 -1.81
CA LEU A 177 34.75 -13.75 -0.94
C LEU A 177 33.46 -14.31 -1.57
N ALA A 178 32.88 -13.66 -2.58
CA ALA A 178 31.71 -14.16 -3.29
C ALA A 178 32.04 -15.33 -4.23
N GLY A 179 33.31 -15.56 -4.55
CA GLY A 179 33.79 -16.69 -5.37
C GLY A 179 33.22 -16.70 -6.79
N ILE A 180 32.98 -15.52 -7.39
CA ILE A 180 32.45 -15.39 -8.75
C ILE A 180 33.62 -15.23 -9.72
N GLU A 181 33.81 -16.20 -10.61
CA GLU A 181 34.82 -16.15 -11.65
C GLU A 181 34.41 -15.25 -12.83
N GLY A 182 35.39 -14.72 -13.57
CA GLY A 182 35.15 -13.97 -14.81
C GLY A 182 34.62 -12.55 -14.61
N VAL A 183 34.68 -12.01 -13.39
CA VAL A 183 34.26 -10.63 -13.07
C VAL A 183 35.35 -9.92 -12.29
N ILE A 184 35.53 -8.62 -12.56
CA ILE A 184 36.46 -7.79 -11.78
C ILE A 184 35.90 -7.65 -10.36
N THR A 185 36.71 -7.97 -9.35
CA THR A 185 36.29 -7.88 -7.95
C THR A 185 36.52 -6.48 -7.38
N TYR A 186 35.78 -6.14 -6.33
CA TYR A 186 35.98 -4.88 -5.60
C TYR A 186 37.37 -4.80 -4.97
N ASP A 187 37.89 -5.94 -4.51
CA ASP A 187 39.21 -6.06 -3.88
C ASP A 187 40.33 -5.83 -4.92
N GLU A 188 40.19 -6.35 -6.15
CA GLU A 188 41.10 -6.08 -7.27
C GLU A 188 41.13 -4.59 -7.67
N LEU A 189 39.96 -3.93 -7.68
CA LEU A 189 39.89 -2.49 -7.97
C LEU A 189 40.62 -1.64 -6.93
N ILE A 190 40.61 -2.05 -5.66
CA ILE A 190 41.38 -1.41 -4.60
C ILE A 190 42.87 -1.67 -4.81
N ALA A 191 43.25 -2.93 -5.02
CA ALA A 191 44.64 -3.35 -5.17
C ALA A 191 45.34 -2.70 -6.38
N SER A 192 44.60 -2.49 -7.47
CA SER A 192 45.07 -1.80 -8.69
C SER A 192 45.13 -0.27 -8.55
N GLY A 193 44.61 0.31 -7.48
CA GLY A 193 44.55 1.76 -7.29
C GLY A 193 43.50 2.48 -8.15
N ILE A 194 42.67 1.75 -8.90
CA ILE A 194 41.59 2.31 -9.73
C ILE A 194 40.54 2.99 -8.87
N ILE A 195 40.28 2.46 -7.66
CA ILE A 195 39.40 3.10 -6.68
C ILE A 195 40.17 3.50 -5.43
N SER A 196 40.01 4.75 -5.02
CA SER A 196 40.53 5.26 -3.75
C SER A 196 39.55 4.90 -2.61
N SER A 197 39.44 3.60 -2.32
CA SER A 197 38.62 3.05 -1.24
C SER A 197 39.42 2.02 -0.43
N SER A 198 38.83 1.48 0.63
CA SER A 198 39.43 0.39 1.40
C SER A 198 38.46 -0.80 1.50
N THR A 199 38.95 -1.92 2.03
CA THR A 199 38.14 -3.11 2.31
C THR A 199 37.16 -2.89 3.48
N ASN A 200 37.30 -1.79 4.22
CA ASN A 200 36.42 -1.42 5.32
C ASN A 200 35.03 -1.03 4.82
N LEU A 201 34.01 -1.39 5.59
CA LEU A 201 32.61 -1.15 5.22
C LEU A 201 32.29 0.34 5.04
N VAL A 202 32.84 1.22 5.89
CA VAL A 202 32.55 2.66 5.85
C VAL A 202 32.99 3.28 4.52
N ASP A 203 34.19 2.98 4.06
CA ASP A 203 34.75 3.53 2.82
C ASP A 203 34.01 2.98 1.60
N ALA A 204 33.61 1.71 1.63
CA ALA A 204 32.78 1.10 0.59
C ALA A 204 31.37 1.72 0.50
N ARG A 205 30.84 2.29 1.60
CA ARG A 205 29.59 3.08 1.56
C ARG A 205 29.83 4.45 0.93
N GLY A 206 30.97 5.08 1.23
CA GLY A 206 31.33 6.41 0.74
C GLY A 206 31.68 6.45 -0.76
N PHE A 207 32.20 5.37 -1.33
CA PHE A 207 32.59 5.31 -2.73
C PHE A 207 31.37 5.35 -3.67
N LEU A 208 31.20 6.44 -4.43
CA LEU A 208 30.07 6.63 -5.36
C LEU A 208 30.36 6.11 -6.77
N GLY A 209 31.63 6.07 -7.18
CA GLY A 209 32.03 5.73 -8.54
C GLY A 209 33.06 6.69 -9.14
N ASN A 210 33.54 6.36 -10.33
CA ASN A 210 34.41 7.17 -11.18
C ASN A 210 34.18 6.80 -12.66
N ASP A 211 34.90 7.43 -13.59
CA ASP A 211 34.70 7.21 -15.03
C ASP A 211 35.07 5.80 -15.51
N TYR A 212 35.92 5.06 -14.78
CA TYR A 212 36.29 3.69 -15.15
C TYR A 212 35.24 2.68 -14.66
N VAL A 213 34.97 2.66 -13.35
CA VAL A 213 34.03 1.69 -12.78
C VAL A 213 32.56 2.05 -13.01
N GLY A 214 32.30 3.30 -13.41
CA GLY A 214 30.97 3.90 -13.48
C GLY A 214 30.50 4.43 -12.14
N TYR A 215 29.22 4.79 -12.05
CA TYR A 215 28.60 5.31 -10.83
C TYR A 215 27.54 4.35 -10.30
N LYS A 216 27.52 4.14 -8.98
CA LYS A 216 26.62 3.18 -8.35
C LYS A 216 25.19 3.68 -8.28
N ILE A 217 24.20 2.80 -8.38
CA ILE A 217 22.81 3.13 -8.04
C ILE A 217 22.72 3.45 -6.53
N ALA A 218 21.87 4.40 -6.15
CA ALA A 218 21.70 4.83 -4.75
C ALA A 218 21.03 3.77 -3.83
N LEU A 219 20.71 2.60 -4.38
CA LEU A 219 20.21 1.43 -3.66
C LEU A 219 21.13 0.23 -3.95
N CYS A 220 21.22 -0.69 -3.00
CA CYS A 220 21.89 -1.97 -3.24
C CYS A 220 21.03 -2.83 -4.18
N GLN A 221 21.65 -3.85 -4.78
CA GLN A 221 21.01 -4.81 -5.69
C GLN A 221 19.72 -5.41 -5.08
N ARG A 222 19.76 -5.78 -3.79
CA ARG A 222 18.60 -6.36 -3.09
C ARG A 222 17.47 -5.34 -2.92
N CYS A 223 17.76 -4.15 -2.38
CA CYS A 223 16.74 -3.11 -2.20
C CYS A 223 16.12 -2.70 -3.54
N LEU A 224 16.94 -2.50 -4.58
CA LEU A 224 16.44 -2.19 -5.92
C LEU A 224 15.49 -3.28 -6.42
N ALA A 225 15.85 -4.56 -6.27
CA ALA A 225 15.00 -5.68 -6.66
C ALA A 225 13.67 -5.73 -5.88
N ILE A 226 13.69 -5.48 -4.57
CA ILE A 226 12.48 -5.41 -3.74
C ILE A 226 11.53 -4.33 -4.25
N TYR A 227 12.00 -3.09 -4.37
CA TYR A 227 11.15 -1.96 -4.73
C TYR A 227 10.71 -1.99 -6.20
N ALA A 228 11.57 -2.47 -7.11
CA ALA A 228 11.18 -2.67 -8.51
C ALA A 228 10.11 -3.77 -8.65
N ALA A 229 10.21 -4.86 -7.90
CA ALA A 229 9.19 -5.90 -7.87
C ALA A 229 7.87 -5.40 -7.27
N MET A 230 7.93 -4.64 -6.18
CA MET A 230 6.74 -3.98 -5.60
C MET A 230 6.07 -3.06 -6.62
N LEU A 231 6.85 -2.23 -7.32
CA LEU A 231 6.35 -1.36 -8.39
C LEU A 231 5.66 -2.16 -9.50
N LEU A 232 6.28 -3.24 -9.97
CA LEU A 232 5.71 -4.12 -10.99
C LEU A 232 4.37 -4.70 -10.52
N VAL A 233 4.30 -5.24 -9.30
CA VAL A 233 3.05 -5.79 -8.76
C VAL A 233 1.99 -4.70 -8.58
N SER A 234 2.35 -3.50 -8.14
CA SER A 234 1.41 -2.37 -8.06
C SER A 234 0.83 -2.01 -9.43
N ILE A 235 1.66 -1.96 -10.48
CA ILE A 235 1.20 -1.69 -11.84
C ILE A 235 0.27 -2.79 -12.32
N ILE A 236 0.63 -4.07 -12.14
CA ILE A 236 -0.22 -5.21 -12.51
C ILE A 236 -1.55 -5.16 -11.74
N PHE A 237 -1.52 -4.93 -10.42
CA PHE A 237 -2.71 -4.83 -9.59
C PHE A 237 -3.64 -3.71 -10.07
N ALA A 238 -3.11 -2.51 -10.32
CA ALA A 238 -3.87 -1.39 -10.89
C ALA A 238 -4.44 -1.70 -12.27
N ALA A 239 -3.65 -2.31 -13.16
CA ALA A 239 -4.07 -2.68 -14.52
C ALA A 239 -5.18 -3.74 -14.53
N THR A 240 -5.23 -4.63 -13.53
CA THR A 240 -6.34 -5.58 -13.35
C THR A 240 -7.59 -4.97 -12.71
N GLY A 241 -7.60 -3.67 -12.44
CA GLY A 241 -8.70 -2.98 -11.77
C GLY A 241 -8.78 -3.28 -10.27
N ASN A 242 -7.64 -3.55 -9.62
CA ASN A 242 -7.53 -3.88 -8.19
C ASN A 242 -8.31 -5.15 -7.80
N ARG A 243 -8.29 -6.18 -8.67
CA ARG A 243 -9.12 -7.40 -8.53
C ARG A 243 -8.36 -8.65 -8.13
N ILE A 244 -7.04 -8.57 -7.98
CA ILE A 244 -6.22 -9.73 -7.60
C ILE A 244 -6.59 -10.12 -6.17
N ARG A 245 -6.83 -11.42 -5.96
CA ARG A 245 -7.15 -11.96 -4.64
C ARG A 245 -5.91 -12.04 -3.75
N PRO A 246 -6.04 -11.85 -2.42
CA PRO A 246 -4.93 -12.01 -1.50
C PRO A 246 -4.42 -13.45 -1.51
N ILE A 247 -3.10 -13.59 -1.46
CA ILE A 247 -2.47 -14.87 -1.14
C ILE A 247 -2.63 -15.19 0.34
N ALA A 248 -2.57 -16.47 0.71
CA ALA A 248 -2.56 -16.85 2.11
C ALA A 248 -1.28 -16.36 2.81
N TRP A 249 -1.41 -15.91 4.06
CA TRP A 249 -0.32 -15.31 4.83
C TRP A 249 0.90 -16.24 4.97
N TYR A 250 0.69 -17.55 5.07
CA TYR A 250 1.79 -18.53 5.17
C TYR A 250 2.57 -18.66 3.86
N VAL A 251 1.93 -18.48 2.70
CA VAL A 251 2.61 -18.47 1.39
C VAL A 251 3.51 -17.24 1.29
N TRP A 252 3.03 -16.08 1.74
CA TRP A 252 3.84 -14.86 1.82
C TRP A 252 5.07 -15.05 2.73
N ILE A 253 4.91 -15.69 3.89
CA ILE A 253 6.04 -15.97 4.79
C ILE A 253 7.03 -16.95 4.15
N LEU A 254 6.55 -18.12 3.71
CA LEU A 254 7.41 -19.20 3.23
C LEU A 254 8.14 -18.86 1.93
N VAL A 255 7.47 -18.16 1.01
CA VAL A 255 8.02 -17.83 -0.31
C VAL A 255 8.65 -16.44 -0.31
N GLY A 256 8.04 -15.46 0.36
CA GLY A 256 8.54 -14.08 0.38
C GLY A 256 9.62 -13.86 1.44
N MET A 257 9.34 -14.14 2.72
CA MET A 257 10.23 -13.78 3.83
C MET A 257 11.37 -14.76 4.07
N VAL A 258 11.09 -16.08 4.02
CA VAL A 258 12.10 -17.08 4.38
C VAL A 258 13.33 -17.01 3.46
N PRO A 259 13.21 -16.93 2.12
CA PRO A 259 14.38 -16.89 1.25
C PRO A 259 15.28 -15.66 1.46
N ILE A 260 14.67 -14.47 1.61
CA ILE A 260 15.42 -13.24 1.89
C ILE A 260 16.01 -13.23 3.30
N GLY A 261 15.30 -13.83 4.27
CA GLY A 261 15.77 -14.00 5.65
C GLY A 261 16.94 -14.95 5.75
N LEU A 262 16.92 -16.07 5.01
CA LEU A 262 18.04 -17.00 4.92
C LEU A 262 19.24 -16.35 4.23
N ASP A 263 19.04 -15.71 3.07
CA ASP A 263 20.11 -15.05 2.32
C ASP A 263 20.72 -13.87 3.11
N GLY A 264 19.89 -12.99 3.66
CA GLY A 264 20.36 -11.86 4.47
C GLY A 264 20.95 -12.28 5.82
N GLY A 265 20.29 -13.22 6.49
CA GLY A 265 20.68 -13.73 7.81
C GLY A 265 22.01 -14.48 7.79
N SER A 266 22.28 -15.27 6.74
CA SER A 266 23.56 -15.98 6.61
C SER A 266 24.77 -15.07 6.46
N GLN A 267 24.57 -13.77 6.20
CA GLN A 267 25.65 -12.77 6.05
C GLN A 267 25.96 -12.01 7.36
N ILE A 268 25.06 -12.05 8.35
CA ILE A 268 25.22 -11.34 9.64
C ILE A 268 26.42 -11.88 10.46
N PRO A 269 26.58 -13.20 10.62
CA PRO A 269 27.81 -13.85 11.07
C PRO A 269 29.14 -13.18 10.71
N GLY A 270 29.42 -13.07 9.41
CA GLY A 270 30.66 -12.49 8.89
C GLY A 270 30.77 -10.99 9.10
N ALA A 271 29.64 -10.29 9.28
CA ALA A 271 29.63 -8.85 9.51
C ALA A 271 29.89 -8.46 10.98
N LEU A 272 29.66 -9.38 11.94
CA LEU A 272 29.82 -9.14 13.38
C LEU A 272 31.14 -9.66 13.96
N GLY A 273 31.98 -10.32 13.16
CA GLY A 273 33.26 -10.87 13.63
C GLY A 273 33.11 -11.93 14.73
N ILE A 274 31.93 -12.55 14.83
CA ILE A 274 31.65 -13.61 15.81
C ILE A 274 32.28 -14.90 15.27
N ASN A 275 33.16 -15.52 16.06
CA ASN A 275 33.63 -16.89 15.80
C ASN A 275 32.45 -17.83 15.94
N LEU A 276 31.81 -18.13 14.82
CA LEU A 276 30.74 -19.11 14.75
C LEU A 276 31.31 -20.51 14.54
N PRO A 277 30.53 -21.55 14.88
CA PRO A 277 30.97 -22.92 14.61
C PRO A 277 31.29 -23.10 13.12
N GLU A 278 32.28 -23.94 12.77
CA GLU A 278 32.78 -24.15 11.39
C GLU A 278 31.70 -24.45 10.34
N TRP A 279 30.52 -24.93 10.74
CA TRP A 279 29.38 -25.18 9.85
C TRP A 279 28.64 -23.91 9.40
N MET A 280 28.86 -22.75 10.04
CA MET A 280 28.21 -21.49 9.70
C MET A 280 29.13 -20.62 8.84
N ILE A 281 28.97 -20.76 7.52
CA ILE A 281 29.85 -20.19 6.50
C ILE A 281 29.81 -18.65 6.54
N ILE A 282 30.96 -18.01 6.74
CA ILE A 282 31.16 -16.59 6.43
C ILE A 282 31.04 -16.45 4.90
N ARG A 283 29.90 -15.96 4.44
CA ARG A 283 29.55 -15.91 3.03
C ARG A 283 29.19 -14.50 2.60
N GLU A 284 29.65 -14.09 1.43
CA GLU A 284 29.10 -12.94 0.71
C GLU A 284 28.02 -13.42 -0.27
N SER A 285 26.82 -12.83 -0.21
CA SER A 285 25.77 -13.19 -1.18
C SER A 285 26.16 -12.76 -2.59
N ILE A 286 25.96 -13.66 -3.54
CA ILE A 286 26.13 -13.37 -4.97
C ILE A 286 24.98 -12.52 -5.51
N LEU A 287 25.20 -11.90 -6.68
CA LEU A 287 24.22 -11.05 -7.36
C LEU A 287 22.86 -11.72 -7.51
N VAL A 288 22.85 -12.96 -8.04
CA VAL A 288 21.60 -13.69 -8.36
C VAL A 288 20.73 -13.85 -7.12
N PHE A 289 21.31 -14.20 -5.97
CA PHE A 289 20.54 -14.41 -4.75
C PHE A 289 19.97 -13.10 -4.21
N ARG A 290 20.73 -11.99 -4.26
CA ARG A 290 20.23 -10.67 -3.85
C ARG A 290 19.04 -10.22 -4.68
N VAL A 291 19.14 -10.41 -5.99
CA VAL A 291 18.07 -10.02 -6.92
C VAL A 291 16.87 -10.94 -6.76
N VAL A 292 17.05 -12.25 -6.81
CA VAL A 292 15.94 -13.22 -6.75
C VAL A 292 15.22 -13.15 -5.41
N THR A 293 15.93 -13.23 -4.29
CA THR A 293 15.28 -13.19 -2.96
C THR A 293 14.66 -11.82 -2.68
N GLY A 294 15.29 -10.73 -3.14
CA GLY A 294 14.75 -9.39 -3.06
C GLY A 294 13.47 -9.22 -3.88
N ALA A 295 13.48 -9.62 -5.15
CA ALA A 295 12.31 -9.52 -6.02
C ALA A 295 11.17 -10.42 -5.50
N LEU A 296 11.47 -11.64 -5.07
CA LEU A 296 10.48 -12.56 -4.52
C LEU A 296 9.82 -11.98 -3.27
N PHE A 297 10.60 -11.42 -2.35
CA PHE A 297 10.06 -10.70 -1.19
C PHE A 297 9.16 -9.53 -1.61
N GLY A 298 9.60 -8.71 -2.56
CA GLY A 298 8.83 -7.58 -3.08
C GLY A 298 7.49 -8.00 -3.72
N VAL A 299 7.53 -9.00 -4.61
CA VAL A 299 6.33 -9.55 -5.26
C VAL A 299 5.35 -10.09 -4.23
N MET A 300 5.81 -10.99 -3.36
CA MET A 300 4.93 -11.66 -2.40
C MET A 300 4.34 -10.68 -1.38
N THR A 301 5.12 -9.68 -0.95
CA THR A 301 4.65 -8.66 0.00
C THR A 301 3.53 -7.81 -0.59
N PHE A 302 3.68 -7.34 -1.83
CA PHE A 302 2.63 -6.51 -2.45
C PHE A 302 1.44 -7.33 -2.95
N TRP A 303 1.64 -8.58 -3.37
CA TRP A 303 0.52 -9.48 -3.65
C TRP A 303 -0.31 -9.78 -2.39
N TYR A 304 0.33 -9.90 -1.23
CA TYR A 304 -0.38 -10.07 0.04
C TYR A 304 -1.08 -8.77 0.50
N LEU A 305 -0.37 -7.63 0.48
CA LEU A 305 -0.85 -6.39 1.11
C LEU A 305 -1.84 -5.58 0.26
N LEU A 306 -1.63 -5.45 -1.05
CA LEU A 306 -2.46 -4.57 -1.88
C LEU A 306 -3.95 -4.93 -1.86
N PRO A 307 -4.36 -6.21 -1.92
CA PRO A 307 -5.78 -6.57 -1.82
C PRO A 307 -6.40 -6.16 -0.48
N GLN A 308 -5.68 -6.31 0.63
CA GLN A 308 -6.15 -5.89 1.96
C GLN A 308 -6.29 -4.37 2.07
N VAL A 309 -5.35 -3.62 1.48
CA VAL A 309 -5.43 -2.16 1.40
C VAL A 309 -6.64 -1.76 0.55
N GLU A 310 -6.88 -2.41 -0.60
CA GLU A 310 -8.06 -2.17 -1.43
C GLU A 310 -9.36 -2.41 -0.66
N ASP A 311 -9.46 -3.49 0.12
CA ASP A 311 -10.63 -3.78 0.95
C ASP A 311 -10.88 -2.68 1.99
N SER A 312 -9.83 -2.20 2.65
CA SER A 312 -9.92 -1.08 3.60
C SER A 312 -10.31 0.24 2.91
N MET A 313 -9.77 0.50 1.72
CA MET A 313 -10.13 1.67 0.91
C MET A 313 -11.58 1.58 0.44
N ARG A 314 -12.07 0.39 0.05
CA ARG A 314 -13.49 0.15 -0.30
C ARG A 314 -14.39 0.48 0.88
N GLU A 315 -14.09 -0.03 2.08
CA GLU A 315 -14.88 0.27 3.28
C GLU A 315 -14.91 1.78 3.60
N SER A 316 -13.76 2.44 3.47
CA SER A 316 -13.62 3.88 3.67
C SER A 316 -14.44 4.68 2.65
N ARG A 317 -14.45 4.28 1.37
CA ARG A 317 -15.29 4.89 0.32
C ARG A 317 -16.77 4.78 0.67
N VAL A 318 -17.23 3.60 1.10
CA VAL A 318 -18.63 3.38 1.50
C VAL A 318 -19.02 4.28 2.68
N ASN A 319 -18.16 4.40 3.70
CA ASN A 319 -18.43 5.25 4.86
C ASN A 319 -18.44 6.75 4.50
N LEU A 320 -17.54 7.19 3.62
CA LEU A 320 -17.51 8.57 3.15
C LEU A 320 -18.72 8.87 2.27
N SER A 321 -19.05 8.02 1.30
CA SER A 321 -20.22 8.22 0.42
C SER A 321 -21.52 8.33 1.21
N LYS A 322 -21.68 7.56 2.31
CA LYS A 322 -22.78 7.78 3.26
C LYS A 322 -22.76 9.21 3.77
N LYS A 323 -21.65 9.62 4.38
CA LYS A 323 -21.51 10.93 5.01
C LYS A 323 -21.82 12.08 4.04
N PHE A 324 -21.36 12.00 2.79
CA PHE A 324 -21.68 12.98 1.75
C PHE A 324 -23.18 13.00 1.42
N ALA A 325 -23.82 11.84 1.20
CA ALA A 325 -25.25 11.76 0.92
C ALA A 325 -26.12 12.25 2.10
N TYR A 326 -25.64 12.07 3.35
CA TYR A 326 -26.29 12.63 4.54
C TYR A 326 -26.31 14.15 4.55
N ALA A 327 -25.18 14.77 4.19
CA ALA A 327 -25.02 16.21 4.15
C ALA A 327 -25.83 16.85 3.02
N GLU A 328 -25.75 16.31 1.79
CA GLU A 328 -26.50 16.82 0.63
C GLU A 328 -28.00 16.87 0.90
N ALA A 329 -28.58 15.77 1.41
CA ALA A 329 -30.01 15.75 1.70
C ALA A 329 -30.40 16.57 2.95
N GLU A 330 -29.45 17.12 3.71
CA GLU A 330 -29.70 18.09 4.79
C GLU A 330 -29.69 19.53 4.25
N GLU A 331 -28.82 19.83 3.28
CA GLU A 331 -28.83 21.08 2.51
C GLU A 331 -30.15 21.23 1.70
N ASP A 332 -30.63 20.17 1.05
CA ASP A 332 -31.92 20.14 0.32
C ASP A 332 -33.16 20.45 1.19
N LEU A 333 -33.02 20.44 2.52
CA LEU A 333 -34.10 20.76 3.47
C LEU A 333 -34.03 22.20 4.01
N GLU A 334 -32.89 22.86 3.85
CA GLU A 334 -32.68 24.25 4.27
C GLU A 334 -32.98 25.26 3.13
N GLU A 335 -33.04 24.80 1.87
CA GLU A 335 -33.52 25.54 0.68
C GLU A 335 -35.04 25.46 0.47
#